data_AF-A0A9Q8VD52-F1
#
_entry.id   AF-A0A9Q8VD52-F1
#
_cell.length_a   1.000
_cell.length_b   1.000
_cell.length_c   1.000
_cell.angle_alpha   90.00
_cell.angle_beta   90.00
_cell.angle_gamma   90.00
#
_symmetry.space_group_name_H-M   'P 1'
#
loop_
_entity.id
_entity.type
_entity.pdbx_description
1 polymer ?
#
loop_
_entity_poly.entity_id
_entity_poly.type
_entity_poly.pdbx_seq_one_letter_code
_entity_poly.pdbx_strand_id
1 'polypeptide(L)'
;MSRAVKIAMQSWKGNLYPGHVTAANHPNAGGTHLLDIALIPPVFDNSGKSIDFFVAARAHHAEIGGVAPGSMPSDSVKLYQEGAAFEQWKTIPHGKFDDEGIQHHLVDVLGSYPGCSPSRRGGHNHIADLKAQVAANQKGINLIHGLFEEYRRETFLFYMWAVKETAAIAVEGLLRKTAAKQMGQRPPTAVDYMDEGSRIQLSVSIGAEKRTAVSDFTGTGHEPFNCLSAPIVITHSAILYSLRCLIGSDIWLNEGGEA
;
A
#
# COMPACT_ATOMS: atom_id res chain seq x y z
N MET A 1 0.32 -2.46 0.72
CA MET A 1 1.68 -1.89 0.55
C MET A 1 2.46 -2.46 -0.63
N SER A 2 2.29 -3.73 -1.04
CA SER A 2 3.12 -4.35 -2.09
C SER A 2 3.13 -3.60 -3.43
N ARG A 3 2.01 -2.99 -3.87
CA ARG A 3 2.02 -2.11 -5.05
C ARG A 3 2.98 -0.92 -4.90
N ALA A 4 3.03 -0.28 -3.74
CA ALA A 4 3.99 0.79 -3.46
C ALA A 4 5.44 0.29 -3.50
N VAL A 5 5.70 -0.91 -2.97
CA VAL A 5 7.01 -1.57 -3.04
C VAL A 5 7.41 -1.86 -4.49
N LYS A 6 6.53 -2.46 -5.29
CA LYS A 6 6.76 -2.75 -6.71
C LYS A 6 7.05 -1.48 -7.52
N ILE A 7 6.35 -0.39 -7.24
CA ILE A 7 6.58 0.92 -7.88
C ILE A 7 7.94 1.48 -7.44
N ALA A 8 8.24 1.51 -6.14
CA ALA A 8 9.54 1.96 -5.64
C ALA A 8 10.71 1.17 -6.25
N MET A 9 10.58 -0.15 -6.36
CA MET A 9 11.56 -1.02 -7.02
C MET A 9 11.82 -0.61 -8.48
N GLN A 10 10.78 -0.26 -9.22
CA GLN A 10 10.89 0.14 -10.62
C GLN A 10 11.46 1.56 -10.74
N SER A 11 10.92 2.51 -9.98
CA SER A 11 11.32 3.92 -10.02
C SER A 11 12.78 4.13 -9.62
N TRP A 12 13.29 3.33 -8.68
CA TRP A 12 14.67 3.45 -8.17
C TRP A 12 15.61 2.36 -8.68
N LYS A 13 15.24 1.65 -9.76
CA LYS A 13 16.07 0.58 -10.32
C LYS A 13 17.48 1.10 -10.66
N GLY A 14 18.49 0.51 -10.03
CA GLY A 14 19.90 0.90 -10.22
C GLY A 14 20.31 2.19 -9.48
N ASN A 15 19.44 2.78 -8.67
CA ASN A 15 19.70 4.01 -7.92
C ASN A 15 19.30 3.91 -6.43
N LEU A 16 19.43 2.69 -5.88
CA LEU A 16 19.32 2.40 -4.45
C LEU A 16 20.66 1.92 -3.93
N TYR A 17 21.00 2.34 -2.72
CA TYR A 17 22.24 1.98 -2.03
C TYR A 17 21.92 1.62 -0.57
N PRO A 18 22.79 0.85 0.11
CA PRO A 18 22.61 0.55 1.52
C PRO A 18 22.35 1.82 2.35
N GLY A 19 21.36 1.75 3.25
CA GLY A 19 20.94 2.87 4.09
C GLY A 19 20.04 3.91 3.41
N HIS A 20 19.65 3.70 2.14
CA HIS A 20 18.63 4.54 1.51
C HIS A 20 17.24 4.20 2.06
N VAL A 21 16.42 5.23 2.28
CA VAL A 21 14.98 5.07 2.59
C VAL A 21 14.20 5.90 1.58
N THR A 22 13.18 5.30 0.97
CA THR A 22 12.25 6.00 0.09
C THR A 22 10.89 6.13 0.74
N ALA A 23 10.12 7.13 0.33
CA ALA A 23 8.78 7.41 0.80
C ALA A 23 7.81 7.59 -0.38
N ALA A 24 6.57 7.15 -0.16
CA ALA A 24 5.46 7.34 -1.09
C ALA A 24 4.13 7.41 -0.34
N ASN A 25 3.25 8.32 -0.76
CA ASN A 25 1.86 8.40 -0.29
C ASN A 25 0.86 8.72 -1.42
N HIS A 26 1.34 9.10 -2.60
CA HIS A 26 0.49 9.46 -3.72
C HIS A 26 -0.36 8.24 -4.18
N PRO A 27 -1.64 8.42 -4.54
CA PRO A 27 -2.51 7.35 -5.06
C PRO A 27 -1.88 6.52 -6.19
N ASN A 28 -1.23 7.20 -7.16
CA ASN A 28 -0.52 6.55 -8.27
C ASN A 28 0.67 5.69 -7.81
N ALA A 29 1.24 5.97 -6.64
CA ALA A 29 2.36 5.24 -6.06
C ALA A 29 1.92 4.18 -5.03
N GLY A 30 0.64 3.79 -5.05
CA GLY A 30 0.07 2.80 -4.12
C GLY A 30 -0.30 3.36 -2.75
N GLY A 31 -0.44 4.68 -2.64
CA GLY A 31 -1.07 5.36 -1.52
C GLY A 31 -2.58 5.08 -1.45
N THR A 32 -3.10 5.07 -0.22
CA THR A 32 -4.52 4.83 0.08
C THR A 32 -5.24 6.14 0.38
N HIS A 33 -4.68 6.95 1.26
CA HIS A 33 -5.00 8.36 1.43
C HIS A 33 -3.71 9.09 1.83
N LEU A 34 -3.65 10.41 1.73
CA LEU A 34 -2.36 11.12 1.74
C LEU A 34 -1.59 11.05 3.06
N LEU A 35 -2.24 10.87 4.21
CA LEU A 35 -1.50 10.77 5.48
C LEU A 35 -0.84 9.42 5.70
N ASP A 36 -1.20 8.41 4.91
CA ASP A 36 -0.57 7.10 4.94
C ASP A 36 0.75 7.16 4.17
N ILE A 37 1.81 7.58 4.85
CA ILE A 37 3.16 7.61 4.27
C ILE A 37 3.77 6.22 4.39
N ALA A 38 4.19 5.63 3.28
CA ALA A 38 4.92 4.37 3.27
C ALA A 38 6.43 4.63 3.12
N LEU A 39 7.23 4.19 4.10
CA LEU A 39 8.69 4.16 4.02
C LEU A 39 9.18 2.78 3.60
N ILE A 40 9.99 2.72 2.53
CA ILE A 40 10.33 1.49 1.82
C ILE A 40 11.85 1.39 1.60
N PRO A 41 12.65 1.01 2.63
CA PRO A 41 14.07 0.75 2.42
C PRO A 41 14.33 -0.62 1.78
N PRO A 42 15.34 -0.71 0.90
CA PRO A 42 15.87 -1.98 0.42
C PRO A 42 16.66 -2.71 1.52
N VAL A 43 16.57 -4.03 1.52
CA VAL A 43 17.42 -4.94 2.29
C VAL A 43 18.50 -5.46 1.34
N PHE A 44 19.74 -5.03 1.55
CA PHE A 44 20.86 -5.50 0.75
C PHE A 44 21.38 -6.84 1.29
N ASP A 45 22.03 -7.61 0.43
CA ASP A 45 22.85 -8.74 0.83
C ASP A 45 24.04 -8.29 1.68
N ASN A 46 24.72 -9.23 2.35
CA ASN A 46 25.87 -8.91 3.19
C ASN A 46 27.03 -8.24 2.43
N SER A 47 27.09 -8.37 1.10
CA SER A 47 28.10 -7.70 0.27
C SER A 47 27.72 -6.28 -0.13
N GLY A 48 26.47 -5.86 0.07
CA GLY A 48 25.95 -4.55 -0.33
C GLY A 48 25.76 -4.39 -1.85
N LYS A 49 25.76 -5.49 -2.61
CA LYS A 49 25.75 -5.48 -4.09
C LYS A 49 24.41 -5.84 -4.69
N SER A 50 23.59 -6.62 -4.00
CA SER A 50 22.26 -7.01 -4.46
C SER A 50 21.20 -6.74 -3.42
N ILE A 51 20.01 -6.37 -3.86
CA ILE A 51 18.86 -6.21 -2.99
C ILE A 51 18.18 -7.57 -2.87
N ASP A 52 18.10 -8.10 -1.65
CA ASP A 52 17.42 -9.36 -1.35
C ASP A 52 15.93 -9.16 -1.13
N PHE A 53 15.56 -8.09 -0.40
CA PHE A 53 14.18 -7.80 -0.02
C PHE A 53 13.91 -6.31 0.03
N PHE A 54 12.64 -5.96 0.23
CA PHE A 54 12.22 -4.65 0.70
C PHE A 54 11.43 -4.85 1.98
N VAL A 55 11.68 -4.01 2.97
CA VAL A 55 10.76 -3.86 4.10
C VAL A 55 9.94 -2.58 3.88
N ALA A 56 8.75 -2.54 4.45
CA ALA A 56 7.90 -1.37 4.34
C ALA A 56 7.15 -1.14 5.66
N ALA A 57 7.17 0.10 6.12
CA ALA A 57 6.36 0.58 7.22
C ALA A 57 5.47 1.69 6.67
N ARG A 58 4.17 1.62 6.97
CA ARG A 58 3.22 2.68 6.69
C ARG A 58 2.67 3.18 8.00
N ALA A 59 2.71 4.49 8.20
CA ALA A 59 2.07 5.14 9.34
C ALA A 59 1.05 6.17 8.85
N HIS A 60 -0.04 6.28 9.60
CA HIS A 60 -1.01 7.35 9.44
C HIS A 60 -0.49 8.57 10.20
N HIS A 61 0.01 9.57 9.47
CA HIS A 61 0.36 10.86 10.05
C HIS A 61 -0.93 11.60 10.40
N ALA A 62 -0.92 12.43 11.44
CA ALA A 62 -2.18 13.02 11.91
C ALA A 62 -2.60 14.32 11.19
N GLU A 63 -1.74 14.90 10.35
CA GLU A 63 -2.08 15.92 9.34
C GLU A 63 -0.95 15.98 8.30
N ILE A 64 -1.21 16.51 7.10
CA ILE A 64 -0.22 16.62 6.02
C ILE A 64 -0.42 17.92 5.19
N GLY A 65 -0.91 18.98 5.85
CA GLY A 65 -1.25 20.26 5.21
C GLY A 65 -2.60 20.25 4.48
N GLY A 66 -2.72 21.00 3.38
CA GLY A 66 -3.95 21.11 2.58
C GLY A 66 -4.88 22.25 3.02
N VAL A 67 -6.12 22.27 2.51
CA VAL A 67 -7.07 23.38 2.73
C VAL A 67 -7.63 23.44 4.14
N ALA A 68 -7.77 22.30 4.81
CA ALA A 68 -8.33 22.21 6.16
C ALA A 68 -7.44 21.34 7.06
N PRO A 69 -7.43 21.58 8.38
CA PRO A 69 -6.82 20.65 9.33
C PRO A 69 -7.57 19.32 9.33
N GLY A 70 -6.83 18.21 9.37
CA GLY A 70 -7.39 16.86 9.50
C GLY A 70 -6.94 15.92 8.39
N SER A 71 -7.69 14.84 8.23
CA SER A 71 -7.32 13.74 7.34
C SER A 71 -7.82 13.90 5.91
N MET A 72 -9.13 14.12 5.77
CA MET A 72 -9.84 14.07 4.50
C MET A 72 -10.85 15.23 4.49
N PRO A 73 -10.45 16.43 4.03
CA PRO A 73 -11.38 17.55 3.92
C PRO A 73 -12.55 17.17 3.00
N SER A 74 -13.78 17.16 3.51
CA SER A 74 -14.96 16.67 2.77
C SER A 74 -15.18 17.39 1.44
N ASP A 75 -14.81 18.67 1.40
CA ASP A 75 -15.06 19.56 0.28
C ASP A 75 -13.90 19.59 -0.73
N SER A 76 -12.89 18.71 -0.58
CA SER A 76 -11.81 18.62 -1.57
C SER A 76 -12.30 17.98 -2.87
N VAL A 77 -11.91 18.60 -3.98
CA VAL A 77 -12.17 18.17 -5.36
C VAL A 77 -10.88 18.08 -6.18
N LYS A 78 -9.75 18.45 -5.58
CA LYS A 78 -8.39 18.34 -6.12
C LYS A 78 -7.47 17.76 -5.06
N LEU A 79 -6.55 16.89 -5.48
CA LEU A 79 -5.65 16.18 -4.57
C LEU A 79 -4.80 17.12 -3.69
N TYR A 80 -4.30 18.24 -4.23
CA TYR A 80 -3.50 19.18 -3.45
C TYR A 80 -4.29 19.82 -2.29
N GLN A 81 -5.62 19.81 -2.34
CA GLN A 81 -6.45 20.30 -1.25
C GLN A 81 -6.42 19.35 -0.05
N GLU A 82 -6.11 18.07 -0.28
CA GLU A 82 -6.02 17.02 0.75
C GLU A 82 -4.65 16.99 1.45
N GLY A 83 -3.66 17.70 0.91
CA GLY A 83 -2.33 17.84 1.50
C GLY A 83 -1.21 17.30 0.62
N ALA A 84 -0.02 17.12 1.22
CA ALA A 84 1.19 16.82 0.46
C ALA A 84 1.10 15.44 -0.16
N ALA A 85 1.43 15.33 -1.43
CA ALA A 85 1.47 14.07 -2.15
C ALA A 85 2.79 13.95 -2.91
N PHE A 86 3.47 12.82 -2.75
CA PHE A 86 4.72 12.50 -3.44
C PHE A 86 4.68 11.04 -3.90
N GLU A 87 4.96 10.85 -5.18
CA GLU A 87 4.98 9.52 -5.78
C GLU A 87 6.18 8.73 -5.32
N GLN A 88 7.37 9.34 -5.35
CA GLN A 88 8.61 8.74 -4.88
C GLN A 88 9.54 9.84 -4.38
N TRP A 89 9.97 9.73 -3.14
CA TRP A 89 10.93 10.65 -2.54
C TRP A 89 11.98 9.87 -1.74
N LYS A 90 13.25 10.16 -1.94
CA LYS A 90 14.34 9.55 -1.17
C LYS A 90 14.52 10.34 0.14
N THR A 91 13.78 9.96 1.18
CA THR A 91 13.76 10.66 2.48
C THR A 91 15.05 10.57 3.26
N ILE A 92 15.83 9.51 3.04
CA ILE A 92 17.15 9.34 3.65
C ILE A 92 18.15 8.96 2.57
N PRO A 93 18.74 9.92 1.84
CA PRO A 93 19.88 9.64 0.99
C PRO A 93 21.11 9.39 1.86
N HIS A 94 21.74 8.23 1.70
CA HIS A 94 23.01 7.88 2.35
C HIS A 94 23.02 8.03 3.88
N GLY A 95 21.92 7.63 4.55
CA GLY A 95 21.84 7.59 6.01
C GLY A 95 21.57 8.93 6.71
N LYS A 96 21.31 10.01 5.98
CA LYS A 96 20.90 11.32 6.53
C LYS A 96 19.52 11.70 6.04
N PHE A 97 18.70 12.30 6.90
CA PHE A 97 17.41 12.83 6.48
C PHE A 97 17.58 13.94 5.43
N ASP A 98 16.68 13.92 4.45
CA ASP A 98 16.54 14.95 3.44
C ASP A 98 15.68 16.10 3.99
N ASP A 99 16.29 16.94 4.82
CA ASP A 99 15.63 18.10 5.45
C ASP A 99 15.09 19.08 4.39
N GLU A 100 15.81 19.23 3.25
CA GLU A 100 15.35 20.03 2.12
C GLU A 100 14.12 19.40 1.46
N GLY A 101 14.09 18.09 1.26
CA GLY A 101 12.92 17.38 0.76
C GLY A 101 11.70 17.47 1.69
N ILE A 102 11.91 17.43 3.01
CA ILE A 102 10.86 17.63 4.02
C ILE A 102 10.25 19.02 3.83
N GLN A 103 11.09 20.06 3.78
CA GLN A 103 10.67 21.43 3.56
C GLN A 103 9.94 21.58 2.21
N HIS A 104 10.50 21.02 1.15
CA HIS A 104 9.93 21.09 -0.18
C HIS A 104 8.53 20.47 -0.24
N HIS A 105 8.39 19.21 0.18
CA HIS A 105 7.13 18.46 0.03
C HIS A 105 6.06 18.91 1.01
N LEU A 106 6.41 19.19 2.27
CA LEU A 106 5.42 19.48 3.32
C LEU A 106 5.12 20.98 3.48
N VAL A 107 5.94 21.86 2.91
CA VAL A 107 5.80 23.31 3.04
C VAL A 107 5.73 23.99 1.69
N ASP A 108 6.79 23.93 0.88
CA ASP A 108 6.92 24.80 -0.29
C ASP A 108 5.90 24.47 -1.39
N VAL A 109 5.76 23.17 -1.71
CA VAL A 109 4.79 22.70 -2.72
C VAL A 109 3.37 23.05 -2.31
N LEU A 110 2.99 22.80 -1.06
CA LEU A 110 1.64 23.09 -0.58
C LEU A 110 1.34 24.58 -0.47
N GLY A 111 2.31 25.37 0.00
CA GLY A 111 2.19 26.82 0.08
C GLY A 111 2.02 27.50 -1.28
N SER A 112 2.39 26.82 -2.37
CA SER A 112 2.19 27.31 -3.73
C SER A 112 0.75 27.19 -4.24
N TYR A 113 -0.08 26.36 -3.61
CA TYR A 113 -1.45 26.12 -4.05
C TYR A 113 -2.46 27.07 -3.40
N PRO A 114 -3.47 27.56 -4.16
CA PRO A 114 -4.44 28.51 -3.64
C PRO A 114 -5.28 27.90 -2.52
N GLY A 115 -5.41 28.62 -1.42
CA GLY A 115 -6.21 28.22 -0.26
C GLY A 115 -5.61 27.08 0.57
N CYS A 116 -4.43 26.57 0.22
CA CYS A 116 -3.76 25.53 0.99
C CYS A 116 -2.86 26.13 2.07
N SER A 117 -2.75 25.41 3.18
CA SER A 117 -1.72 25.66 4.18
C SER A 117 -0.65 24.57 4.09
N PRO A 118 0.64 24.91 4.33
CA PRO A 118 1.65 23.95 4.72
C PRO A 118 1.19 23.03 5.86
N SER A 119 1.95 21.95 6.09
CA SER A 119 1.81 21.16 7.31
C SER A 119 1.76 22.07 8.54
N ARG A 120 0.70 21.91 9.33
CA ARG A 120 0.42 22.76 10.51
C ARG A 120 1.25 22.35 11.71
N ARG A 121 1.81 21.14 11.71
CA ARG A 121 2.67 20.64 12.78
C ARG A 121 4.12 21.09 12.67
N GLY A 122 4.48 21.77 11.56
CA GLY A 122 5.86 22.07 11.21
C GLY A 122 6.70 20.79 10.96
N GLY A 123 7.88 20.94 10.37
CA GLY A 123 8.73 19.79 10.03
C GLY A 123 9.05 18.85 11.21
N HIS A 124 9.14 19.39 12.44
CA HIS A 124 9.59 18.66 13.63
C HIS A 124 8.74 17.43 14.01
N ASN A 125 7.41 17.50 13.87
CA ASN A 125 6.54 16.38 14.23
C ASN A 125 6.48 15.31 13.14
N HIS A 126 6.50 15.70 11.86
CA HIS A 126 6.65 14.76 10.75
C HIS A 126 7.96 13.99 10.85
N ILE A 127 9.05 14.67 11.24
CA ILE A 127 10.35 14.04 11.48
C ILE A 127 10.26 12.95 12.57
N ALA A 128 9.48 13.17 13.64
CA ALA A 128 9.33 12.17 14.70
C ALA A 128 8.64 10.90 14.18
N ASP A 129 7.52 11.04 13.45
CA ASP A 129 6.80 9.92 12.86
C ASP A 129 7.64 9.21 11.78
N LEU A 130 8.39 9.96 10.96
CA LEU A 130 9.32 9.40 9.98
C LEU A 130 10.46 8.63 10.67
N LYS A 131 11.04 9.17 11.74
CA LYS A 131 12.08 8.47 12.55
C LYS A 131 11.54 7.19 13.17
N ALA A 132 10.30 7.20 13.66
CA ALA A 132 9.67 5.99 14.21
C ALA A 132 9.51 4.90 13.13
N GLN A 133 9.05 5.27 11.93
CA GLN A 133 8.93 4.34 10.80
C GLN A 133 10.30 3.82 10.33
N VAL A 134 11.32 4.67 10.28
CA VAL A 134 12.71 4.27 9.96
C VAL A 134 13.22 3.25 10.98
N ALA A 135 13.00 3.49 12.28
CA ALA A 135 13.40 2.56 13.33
C ALA A 135 12.66 1.21 13.22
N ALA A 136 11.36 1.23 12.92
CA ALA A 136 10.57 0.02 12.70
C ALA A 136 11.10 -0.80 11.50
N ASN A 137 11.37 -0.13 10.38
CA ASN A 137 11.98 -0.77 9.21
C ASN A 137 13.38 -1.30 9.51
N GLN A 138 14.22 -0.54 10.21
CA GLN A 138 15.56 -0.99 10.59
C GLN A 138 15.51 -2.23 11.47
N LYS A 139 14.54 -2.33 12.39
CA LYS A 139 14.32 -3.55 13.16
C LYS A 139 13.96 -4.73 12.25
N GLY A 140 13.08 -4.52 11.26
CA GLY A 140 12.74 -5.53 10.25
C GLY A 140 13.96 -6.01 9.45
N ILE A 141 14.80 -5.09 8.99
CA ILE A 141 16.07 -5.38 8.30
C ILE A 141 16.95 -6.28 9.18
N ASN A 142 17.18 -5.89 10.43
CA ASN A 142 18.03 -6.64 11.35
C ASN A 142 17.48 -8.05 11.63
N LEU A 143 16.15 -8.19 11.74
CA LEU A 143 15.52 -9.50 11.93
C LEU A 143 15.69 -10.41 10.71
N ILE A 144 15.59 -9.87 9.50
CA ILE A 144 15.82 -10.64 8.26
C ILE A 144 17.28 -11.14 8.20
N HIS A 145 18.25 -10.27 8.49
CA HIS A 145 19.66 -10.67 8.54
C HIS A 145 19.92 -11.75 9.60
N GLY A 146 19.36 -11.60 10.80
CA GLY A 146 19.47 -12.62 11.86
C GLY A 146 18.90 -13.97 11.43
N LEU A 147 17.79 -13.99 10.69
CA LEU A 147 17.21 -15.22 10.15
C LEU A 147 18.10 -15.88 9.08
N PHE A 148 18.84 -15.11 8.28
CA PHE A 148 19.81 -15.68 7.33
C PHE A 148 21.00 -16.30 8.04
N GLU A 149 21.48 -15.67 9.12
CA GLU A 149 22.57 -16.18 9.94
C GLU A 149 22.18 -17.50 10.63
N GLU A 150 20.95 -17.60 11.14
CA GLU A 150 20.48 -18.77 11.88
C GLU A 150 20.08 -19.95 10.96
N TYR A 151 19.29 -19.70 9.91
CA TYR A 151 18.66 -20.76 9.11
C TYR A 151 19.20 -20.93 7.69
N ARG A 152 20.17 -20.10 7.27
CA ARG A 152 20.61 -19.90 5.88
C ARG A 152 19.53 -19.27 5.00
N ARG A 153 19.99 -18.51 4.00
CA ARG A 153 19.13 -17.76 3.07
C ARG A 153 18.16 -18.66 2.30
N GLU A 154 18.60 -19.83 1.86
CA GLU A 154 17.78 -20.74 1.05
C GLU A 154 16.58 -21.28 1.84
N THR A 155 16.79 -21.66 3.10
CA THR A 155 15.72 -22.13 4.00
C THR A 155 14.71 -21.04 4.26
N PHE A 156 15.18 -19.81 4.53
CA PHE A 156 14.29 -18.66 4.73
C PHE A 156 13.44 -18.40 3.48
N LEU A 157 14.05 -18.37 2.28
CA LEU A 157 13.34 -18.16 1.02
C LEU A 157 12.30 -19.26 0.76
N PHE A 158 12.62 -20.51 1.07
CA PHE A 158 11.69 -21.62 0.98
C PHE A 158 10.45 -21.41 1.86
N TYR A 159 10.63 -21.03 3.13
CA TYR A 159 9.51 -20.78 4.03
C TYR A 159 8.70 -19.52 3.64
N MET A 160 9.34 -18.47 3.15
CA MET A 160 8.64 -17.29 2.61
C MET A 160 7.73 -17.68 1.44
N TRP A 161 8.23 -18.53 0.53
CA TRP A 161 7.40 -19.09 -0.55
C TRP A 161 6.28 -19.97 0.01
N ALA A 162 6.57 -20.88 0.94
CA ALA A 162 5.58 -21.79 1.51
C ALA A 162 4.44 -21.05 2.26
N VAL A 163 4.75 -19.97 2.98
CA VAL A 163 3.75 -19.11 3.64
C VAL A 163 2.84 -18.43 2.62
N LYS A 164 3.41 -17.95 1.50
CA LYS A 164 2.64 -17.37 0.40
C LYS A 164 1.74 -18.42 -0.26
N GLU A 165 2.30 -19.59 -0.55
CA GLU A 165 1.59 -20.70 -1.20
C GLU A 165 0.44 -21.22 -0.33
N THR A 166 0.63 -21.30 0.98
CA THR A 166 -0.42 -21.72 1.92
C THR A 166 -1.64 -20.80 1.85
N ALA A 167 -1.43 -19.48 1.72
CA ALA A 167 -2.53 -18.53 1.57
C ALA A 167 -3.26 -18.70 0.23
N ALA A 168 -2.51 -18.95 -0.86
CA ALA A 168 -3.08 -19.25 -2.18
C ALA A 168 -3.98 -20.50 -2.12
N ILE A 169 -3.48 -21.60 -1.57
CA ILE A 169 -4.23 -22.85 -1.40
C ILE A 169 -5.53 -22.64 -0.60
N ALA A 170 -5.47 -21.82 0.45
CA ALA A 170 -6.65 -21.52 1.27
C ALA A 170 -7.73 -20.74 0.49
N VAL A 171 -7.32 -19.74 -0.30
CA VAL A 171 -8.21 -19.00 -1.20
C VAL A 171 -8.79 -19.93 -2.26
N GLU A 172 -7.97 -20.75 -2.92
CA GLU A 172 -8.44 -21.74 -3.90
C GLU A 172 -9.48 -22.68 -3.30
N GLY A 173 -9.26 -23.14 -2.06
CA GLY A 173 -10.19 -23.99 -1.34
C GLY A 173 -11.54 -23.31 -1.08
N LEU A 174 -11.53 -22.03 -0.68
CA LEU A 174 -12.74 -21.22 -0.55
C LEU A 174 -13.46 -21.10 -1.90
N LEU A 175 -12.75 -20.72 -2.97
CA LEU A 175 -13.32 -20.54 -4.30
C LEU A 175 -13.96 -21.83 -4.83
N ARG A 176 -13.31 -22.98 -4.63
CA ARG A 176 -13.88 -24.30 -5.00
C ARG A 176 -15.18 -24.59 -4.28
N LYS A 177 -15.22 -24.39 -2.96
CA LYS A 177 -16.44 -24.61 -2.15
C LYS A 177 -17.57 -23.70 -2.60
N THR A 178 -17.25 -22.45 -2.94
CA THR A 178 -18.24 -21.48 -3.43
C THR A 178 -18.73 -21.82 -4.84
N ALA A 179 -17.83 -22.16 -5.77
CA ALA A 179 -18.18 -22.55 -7.13
C ALA A 179 -19.12 -23.77 -7.16
N ALA A 180 -18.86 -24.78 -6.32
CA ALA A 180 -19.72 -25.96 -6.22
C ALA A 180 -21.16 -25.61 -5.79
N LYS A 181 -21.33 -24.63 -4.88
CA LYS A 181 -22.66 -24.15 -4.43
C LYS A 181 -23.37 -23.28 -5.48
N GLN A 182 -22.61 -22.66 -6.39
CA GLN A 182 -23.10 -21.73 -7.41
C GLN A 182 -23.21 -22.39 -8.80
N MET A 183 -23.00 -23.70 -8.91
CA MET A 183 -23.04 -24.42 -10.18
C MET A 183 -24.40 -24.25 -10.87
N GLY A 184 -24.38 -23.80 -12.13
CA GLY A 184 -25.59 -23.52 -12.93
C GLY A 184 -26.31 -22.21 -12.58
N GLN A 185 -25.80 -21.42 -11.63
CA GLN A 185 -26.33 -20.10 -11.28
C GLN A 185 -25.59 -19.00 -12.04
N ARG A 186 -26.22 -17.83 -12.16
CA ARG A 186 -25.55 -16.63 -12.68
C ARG A 186 -24.53 -16.13 -11.66
N PRO A 187 -23.44 -15.46 -12.10
CA PRO A 187 -22.49 -14.85 -11.19
C PRO A 187 -23.19 -13.94 -10.16
N PRO A 188 -22.92 -14.09 -8.86
CA PRO A 188 -23.45 -13.19 -7.85
C PRO A 188 -23.06 -11.75 -8.19
N THR A 189 -24.04 -10.86 -8.14
CA THR A 189 -23.88 -9.45 -8.48
C THR A 189 -24.53 -8.61 -7.39
N ALA A 190 -23.82 -7.59 -6.93
CA ALA A 190 -24.29 -6.63 -5.94
C ALA A 190 -24.15 -5.20 -6.47
N VAL A 191 -25.10 -4.34 -6.07
CA VAL A 191 -25.10 -2.90 -6.36
C VAL A 191 -25.32 -2.18 -5.05
N ASP A 192 -24.49 -1.19 -4.76
CA ASP A 192 -24.61 -0.31 -3.61
C ASP A 192 -24.36 1.15 -4.03
N TYR A 193 -24.62 2.09 -3.13
CA TYR A 193 -24.52 3.52 -3.40
C TYR A 193 -23.76 4.23 -2.28
N MET A 194 -22.87 5.14 -2.67
CA MET A 194 -22.24 6.09 -1.75
C MET A 194 -23.27 7.11 -1.25
N ASP A 195 -22.98 7.80 -0.15
CA ASP A 195 -23.88 8.78 0.46
C ASP A 195 -24.33 9.89 -0.50
N GLU A 196 -23.47 10.28 -1.45
CA GLU A 196 -23.78 11.27 -2.49
C GLU A 196 -24.53 10.70 -3.72
N GLY A 197 -24.65 9.37 -3.80
CA GLY A 197 -25.41 8.68 -4.83
C GLY A 197 -24.59 7.97 -5.90
N SER A 198 -23.25 8.07 -5.89
CA SER A 198 -22.41 7.28 -6.79
C SER A 198 -22.62 5.78 -6.61
N ARG A 199 -22.80 5.11 -7.75
CA ARG A 199 -23.10 3.68 -7.82
C ARG A 199 -21.83 2.84 -7.77
N ILE A 200 -21.80 1.82 -6.93
CA ILE A 200 -20.78 0.77 -6.91
C ILE A 200 -21.45 -0.54 -7.35
N GLN A 201 -20.92 -1.19 -8.38
CA GLN A 201 -21.40 -2.48 -8.86
C GLN A 201 -20.26 -3.48 -8.89
N LEU A 202 -20.49 -4.67 -8.34
CA LEU A 202 -19.54 -5.78 -8.37
C LEU A 202 -20.26 -7.05 -8.80
N SER A 203 -19.73 -7.71 -9.84
CA SER A 203 -20.05 -9.08 -10.20
C SER A 203 -18.85 -9.98 -9.94
N VAL A 204 -19.05 -11.13 -9.31
CA VAL A 204 -17.96 -12.08 -9.04
C VAL A 204 -18.23 -13.37 -9.77
N SER A 205 -17.39 -13.70 -10.74
CA SER A 205 -17.43 -15.00 -11.42
C SER A 205 -16.29 -15.88 -10.93
N ILE A 206 -16.57 -17.17 -10.72
CA ILE A 206 -15.57 -18.15 -10.30
C ILE A 206 -15.43 -19.17 -11.43
N GLY A 207 -14.20 -19.33 -11.94
CA GLY A 207 -13.93 -20.32 -12.97
C GLY A 207 -14.19 -21.73 -12.44
N ALA A 208 -15.00 -22.51 -13.17
CA ALA A 208 -15.24 -23.91 -12.79
C ALA A 208 -13.97 -24.77 -12.91
N GLU A 209 -13.12 -24.47 -13.91
CA GLU A 209 -11.85 -25.17 -14.16
C GLU A 209 -10.62 -24.41 -13.67
N LYS A 210 -10.69 -23.08 -13.64
CA LYS A 210 -9.61 -22.20 -13.19
C LYS A 210 -9.85 -21.85 -11.74
N ARG A 211 -8.86 -22.08 -10.87
CA ARG A 211 -8.91 -21.83 -9.42
C ARG A 211 -8.90 -20.32 -9.08
N THR A 212 -9.51 -19.52 -9.94
CA THR A 212 -9.43 -18.08 -10.01
C THR A 212 -10.84 -17.51 -9.96
N ALA A 213 -10.99 -16.36 -9.31
CA ALA A 213 -12.20 -15.54 -9.38
C ALA A 213 -11.91 -14.26 -10.16
N VAL A 214 -12.91 -13.76 -10.86
CA VAL A 214 -12.88 -12.44 -11.51
C VAL A 214 -13.88 -11.55 -10.80
N SER A 215 -13.38 -10.49 -10.18
CA SER A 215 -14.16 -9.39 -9.63
C SER A 215 -14.32 -8.32 -10.70
N ASP A 216 -15.51 -8.25 -11.31
CA ASP A 216 -15.85 -7.32 -12.37
C ASP A 216 -16.64 -6.13 -11.80
N PHE A 217 -16.06 -4.94 -11.89
CA PHE A 217 -16.66 -3.69 -11.44
C PHE A 217 -17.41 -2.93 -12.56
N THR A 218 -17.59 -3.56 -13.74
CA THR A 218 -18.35 -2.97 -14.85
C THR A 218 -19.74 -2.55 -14.39
N GLY A 219 -20.11 -1.30 -14.65
CA GLY A 219 -21.35 -0.68 -14.20
C GLY A 219 -21.23 0.13 -12.89
N THR A 220 -20.06 0.14 -12.25
CA THR A 220 -19.68 1.16 -11.26
C THR A 220 -19.63 2.53 -11.93
N GLY A 221 -20.08 3.56 -11.22
CA GLY A 221 -20.10 4.94 -11.69
C GLY A 221 -18.70 5.51 -11.92
N HIS A 222 -18.65 6.71 -12.50
CA HIS A 222 -17.42 7.47 -12.67
C HIS A 222 -16.85 7.94 -11.32
N GLU A 223 -15.58 8.34 -11.32
CA GLU A 223 -14.98 9.00 -10.17
C GLU A 223 -15.81 10.23 -9.75
N PRO A 224 -16.19 10.33 -8.48
CA PRO A 224 -16.97 11.47 -8.02
C PRO A 224 -16.10 12.72 -7.95
N PHE A 225 -16.72 13.89 -8.14
CA PHE A 225 -16.05 15.18 -7.96
C PHE A 225 -15.95 15.56 -6.48
N ASN A 226 -15.29 14.72 -5.69
CA ASN A 226 -15.06 14.88 -4.24
C ASN A 226 -13.88 14.01 -3.74
N CYS A 227 -13.66 13.99 -2.43
CA CYS A 227 -12.59 13.25 -1.74
C CYS A 227 -12.81 11.72 -1.62
N LEU A 228 -13.92 11.18 -2.12
CA LEU A 228 -14.31 9.78 -1.92
C LEU A 228 -13.90 8.87 -3.08
N SER A 229 -13.01 9.34 -3.95
CA SER A 229 -12.43 8.53 -5.02
C SER A 229 -11.49 7.46 -4.44
N ALA A 230 -11.65 6.20 -4.86
CA ALA A 230 -10.84 5.08 -4.37
C ALA A 230 -9.79 4.67 -5.41
N PRO A 231 -8.48 4.78 -5.12
CA PRO A 231 -7.43 4.24 -5.97
C PRO A 231 -7.50 2.71 -6.02
N ILE A 232 -6.99 2.12 -7.11
CA ILE A 232 -7.02 0.66 -7.34
C ILE A 232 -6.45 -0.18 -6.18
N VAL A 233 -5.51 0.35 -5.41
CA VAL A 233 -4.97 -0.33 -4.21
C VAL A 233 -6.02 -0.54 -3.12
N ILE A 234 -6.98 0.38 -2.98
CA ILE A 234 -8.10 0.24 -2.04
C ILE A 234 -8.99 -0.89 -2.52
N THR A 235 -9.32 -0.94 -3.82
CA THR A 235 -10.14 -2.01 -4.41
C THR A 235 -9.53 -3.38 -4.18
N HIS A 236 -8.24 -3.55 -4.46
CA HIS A 236 -7.52 -4.82 -4.21
C HIS A 236 -7.54 -5.19 -2.72
N SER A 237 -7.26 -4.22 -1.84
CA SER A 237 -7.26 -4.44 -0.39
C SER A 237 -8.64 -4.86 0.13
N ALA A 238 -9.72 -4.26 -0.38
CA ALA A 238 -11.09 -4.61 -0.01
C ALA A 238 -11.46 -6.04 -0.43
N ILE A 239 -11.06 -6.45 -1.64
CA ILE A 239 -11.25 -7.83 -2.13
C ILE A 239 -10.48 -8.81 -1.24
N LEU A 240 -9.19 -8.56 -1.00
CA LEU A 240 -8.35 -9.42 -0.17
C LEU A 240 -8.86 -9.54 1.27
N TYR A 241 -9.28 -8.42 1.85
CA TYR A 241 -9.86 -8.41 3.19
C TYR A 241 -11.15 -9.25 3.24
N SER A 242 -12.02 -9.10 2.24
CA SER A 242 -13.25 -9.88 2.13
C SER A 242 -12.96 -11.38 2.00
N LEU A 243 -12.01 -11.78 1.15
CA LEU A 243 -11.57 -13.17 1.02
C LEU A 243 -11.00 -13.70 2.34
N ARG A 244 -10.17 -12.92 3.04
CA ARG A 244 -9.59 -13.32 4.34
C ARG A 244 -10.66 -13.60 5.39
N CYS A 245 -11.71 -12.78 5.44
CA CYS A 245 -12.85 -12.97 6.33
C CYS A 245 -13.65 -14.25 5.99
N LEU A 246 -13.76 -14.60 4.70
CA LEU A 246 -14.53 -15.75 4.24
C LEU A 246 -13.80 -17.10 4.38
N ILE A 247 -12.47 -17.11 4.38
CA ILE A 247 -11.66 -18.34 4.43
C ILE A 247 -11.87 -19.12 5.73
N GLY A 248 -12.20 -18.45 6.84
CA GLY A 248 -12.58 -19.10 8.10
C GLY A 248 -11.49 -19.98 8.73
N SER A 249 -10.22 -19.79 8.33
CA SER A 249 -9.06 -20.44 8.91
C SER A 249 -7.97 -19.42 9.24
N ASP A 250 -7.03 -19.81 10.10
CA ASP A 250 -5.89 -19.00 10.48
C ASP A 250 -4.83 -19.06 9.37
N ILE A 251 -4.91 -18.10 8.45
CA ILE A 251 -3.90 -17.88 7.42
C ILE A 251 -3.19 -16.55 7.64
N TRP A 252 -1.92 -16.51 7.25
CA TRP A 252 -1.12 -15.30 7.19
C TRP A 252 -1.64 -14.36 6.09
N LEU A 253 -1.71 -13.07 6.38
CA LEU A 253 -2.12 -12.07 5.40
C LEU A 253 -0.96 -11.79 4.43
N ASN A 254 -1.10 -12.21 3.18
CA ASN A 254 -0.13 -11.96 2.12
C ASN A 254 -0.80 -11.99 0.72
N GLU A 255 -0.05 -11.58 -0.31
CA GLU A 255 -0.54 -11.54 -1.72
C GLU A 255 -0.65 -12.92 -2.40
N GLY A 256 -0.43 -14.03 -1.70
CA GLY A 256 -0.59 -15.37 -2.29
C GLY A 256 -1.99 -15.61 -2.86
N GLY A 257 -3.01 -14.99 -2.24
CA GLY A 257 -4.39 -15.03 -2.72
C GLY A 257 -4.73 -14.17 -3.94
N GLU A 258 -3.79 -13.36 -4.45
CA GLU A 258 -4.00 -12.52 -5.64
C GLU A 258 -3.55 -13.17 -6.96
N ALA A 259 -2.91 -14.35 -6.89
CA ALA A 259 -2.23 -15.00 -8.02
C ALA A 259 -3.18 -15.69 -9.02
#